data_AF-A0A8K0CRJ2-F1
#
_entry.id   AF-A0A8K0CRJ2-F1
#
_cell.length_a   1.000
_cell.length_b   1.000
_cell.length_c   1.000
_cell.angle_alpha   90.00
_cell.angle_beta   90.00
_cell.angle_gamma   90.00
#
_symmetry.space_group_name_H-M   'P 1'
#
loop_
_entity.id
_entity.type
_entity.pdbx_description
1 polymer ?
#
loop_
_entity_poly.entity_id
_entity_poly.type
_entity_poly.pdbx_seq_one_letter_code
_entity_poly.pdbx_strand_id
1 'polypeptide(L)' 'MSLLKFIFAVLASAVVFEGVSGHGMMLDPPNRSSLWRYDPTAPINYNDNEVFCGGFG' A
#
# COMPACT_ATOMS: atom_id res chain seq x y z
N MET A 1 14.04 -12.60 36.64
CA MET A 1 14.66 -12.72 35.29
C MET A 1 13.68 -12.98 34.15
N SER A 2 12.65 -13.84 34.30
CA SER A 2 11.74 -14.21 33.19
C SER A 2 10.87 -13.04 32.68
N LEU A 3 10.26 -12.28 33.60
CA LEU A 3 9.38 -11.15 33.25
C LEU A 3 10.11 -10.04 32.46
N LEU A 4 11.34 -9.70 32.86
CA LEU A 4 12.12 -8.67 32.19
C LEU A 4 12.48 -9.07 30.74
N LYS A 5 12.79 -10.35 30.51
CA LYS A 5 13.04 -10.88 29.17
C LYS A 5 11.79 -10.84 28.29
N PHE A 6 10.63 -11.12 28.87
CA PHE A 6 9.36 -11.05 28.15
C PHE A 6 9.00 -9.62 27.75
N ILE A 7 9.13 -8.66 28.68
CA ILE A 7 8.92 -7.24 28.38
C ILE A 7 9.87 -6.76 27.27
N PHE A 8 11.14 -7.14 27.36
CA PHE A 8 12.13 -6.78 26.34
C PHE A 8 11.78 -7.38 24.96
N ALA A 9 11.32 -8.63 24.91
CA ALA A 9 10.88 -9.27 23.67
C ALA A 9 9.66 -8.58 23.04
N VAL A 10 8.67 -8.19 23.85
CA VAL A 10 7.48 -7.47 23.36
C VAL A 10 7.86 -6.09 22.82
N LEU A 11 8.68 -5.33 23.54
CA LEU A 11 9.13 -4.02 23.09
C LEU A 11 9.96 -4.13 21.81
N ALA A 12 10.88 -5.10 21.72
CA ALA A 12 11.63 -5.36 20.50
C ALA A 12 10.72 -5.72 19.32
N SER A 13 9.65 -6.50 19.56
CA SER A 13 8.68 -6.84 18.51
C SER A 13 7.89 -5.62 18.03
N ALA A 14 7.56 -4.66 18.90
CA ALA A 14 6.79 -3.48 18.51
C ALA A 14 7.58 -2.55 17.55
N VAL A 15 8.91 -2.56 17.60
CA VAL A 15 9.76 -1.74 16.71
C VAL A 15 9.86 -2.32 15.29
N VAL A 16 9.62 -3.62 15.11
CA VAL A 16 9.66 -4.27 13.78
C VAL A 16 8.33 -4.25 13.03
N PHE A 17 7.23 -3.85 13.68
CA PHE A 17 5.96 -3.64 12.99
C PHE A 17 5.90 -2.22 12.40
N GLU A 18 6.35 -2.07 11.16
CA GLU A 18 6.06 -0.86 10.37
C GLU A 18 4.57 -0.81 10.01
N GLY A 19 3.99 0.39 10.04
CA GLY A 19 2.61 0.62 9.61
C GLY A 19 2.45 0.38 8.11
N VAL A 20 1.37 -0.29 7.71
CA VAL A 20 1.06 -0.55 6.30
C VAL A 20 0.20 0.58 5.74
N SER A 21 0.69 1.28 4.71
CA SER A 21 -0.13 2.18 3.87
C SER A 21 -0.68 1.39 2.68
N GLY A 22 -1.95 1.00 2.76
CA GLY A 22 -2.62 0.30 1.67
C GLY A 22 -3.05 1.24 0.54
N HIS A 23 -2.59 0.96 -0.68
CA HIS A 23 -3.06 1.61 -1.91
C HIS A 23 -3.67 0.57 -2.84
N GLY A 24 -4.62 0.97 -3.68
CA GLY A 24 -5.46 0.04 -4.43
C GLY A 24 -6.04 0.62 -5.70
N MET A 25 -6.40 -0.28 -6.61
CA MET A 25 -6.88 0.04 -7.95
C MET A 25 -7.91 -1.01 -8.39
N MET A 26 -8.89 -0.61 -9.18
CA MET A 26 -9.87 -1.53 -9.78
C MET A 26 -9.32 -2.10 -11.09
N LEU A 27 -9.09 -3.42 -11.12
CA LEU A 27 -8.53 -4.13 -12.27
C LEU A 27 -9.59 -4.87 -13.11
N ASP A 28 -10.75 -5.16 -12.54
CA ASP A 28 -11.86 -5.84 -13.23
C ASP A 28 -13.21 -5.17 -12.91
N PRO A 29 -13.86 -4.52 -13.89
CA PRO A 29 -13.26 -4.09 -15.15
C PRO A 29 -12.11 -3.09 -14.90
N PRO A 30 -11.08 -3.02 -15.76
CA PRO A 30 -9.96 -2.12 -15.53
C PRO A 30 -10.44 -0.67 -15.53
N ASN A 31 -10.15 0.06 -14.45
CA ASN A 31 -10.44 1.49 -14.43
C ASN A 31 -9.53 2.25 -15.41
N ARG A 32 -9.90 3.49 -15.75
CA ARG A 32 -9.18 4.32 -16.73
C ARG A 32 -7.69 4.50 -16.42
N SER A 33 -7.34 4.70 -15.15
CA SER A 33 -5.95 4.88 -14.74
C SER A 33 -5.13 3.60 -14.85
N SER A 34 -5.79 2.43 -14.83
CA SER A 34 -5.18 1.10 -14.86
C SER A 34 -5.17 0.43 -16.23
N LEU A 35 -5.78 1.08 -17.23
CA LEU A 35 -5.97 0.53 -18.57
C LEU A 35 -4.65 0.14 -19.24
N TRP A 36 -3.58 0.89 -19.00
CA TRP A 36 -2.25 0.65 -19.57
C TRP A 36 -1.64 -0.72 -19.22
N ARG A 37 -2.15 -1.39 -18.18
CA ARG A 37 -1.75 -2.76 -17.82
C ARG A 37 -2.31 -3.84 -18.76
N TYR A 38 -3.37 -3.50 -19.50
CA TYR A 38 -4.09 -4.41 -20.40
C TYR A 38 -4.06 -3.93 -21.86
N ASP A 39 -3.87 -2.63 -22.10
CA ASP A 39 -3.77 -2.02 -23.42
C ASP A 39 -2.45 -1.26 -23.55
N PRO A 40 -1.49 -1.75 -24.36
CA PRO A 40 -0.19 -1.12 -24.54
C PRO A 40 -0.25 0.23 -25.29
N THR A 41 -1.39 0.60 -25.87
CA THR A 41 -1.59 1.90 -26.51
C THR A 41 -2.03 3.00 -25.54
N ALA A 42 -2.50 2.62 -24.35
CA ALA A 42 -2.90 3.58 -23.33
C ALA A 42 -1.66 4.24 -22.67
N PRO A 43 -1.74 5.53 -22.30
CA PRO A 43 -0.66 6.19 -21.57
C PRO A 43 -0.36 5.48 -20.24
N ILE A 44 0.93 5.18 -20.00
CA ILE A 44 1.39 4.53 -18.79
C ILE A 44 1.14 5.44 -17.57
N ASN A 45 0.56 4.88 -16.51
CA ASN A 45 0.38 5.56 -15.24
C ASN A 45 0.86 4.68 -14.08
N TYR A 46 2.06 4.94 -13.57
CA TYR A 46 2.65 4.18 -12.46
C TYR A 46 1.99 4.44 -11.10
N ASN A 47 1.19 5.50 -10.95
CA ASN A 47 0.48 5.88 -9.73
C ASN A 47 -1.03 5.56 -9.83
N ASP A 48 -1.39 4.54 -10.60
CA ASP A 48 -2.78 4.15 -10.86
C ASP A 48 -3.51 3.53 -9.66
N ASN A 49 -2.79 3.28 -8.57
CA ASN A 49 -3.27 2.85 -7.25
C ASN A 49 -3.48 4.00 -6.25
N GLU A 50 -3.17 5.25 -6.64
CA GLU A 50 -3.19 6.44 -5.77
C GLU A 50 -4.23 7.48 -6.23
N VAL A 51 -5.37 7.02 -6.77
CA VAL A 51 -6.44 7.89 -7.26
C VAL A 51 -7.30 8.39 -6.08
N PHE A 52 -6.74 9.28 -5.27
CA PHE A 52 -7.32 9.82 -4.03
C PHE A 52 -8.48 10.82 -4.25
N CYS A 53 -9.45 10.49 -5.12
CA CYS A 53 -10.60 11.35 -5.43
C CYS A 53 -10.24 12.78 -5.90
N GLY A 54 -9.07 12.96 -6.50
CA GLY A 54 -8.54 14.28 -6.90
C GLY A 54 -7.44 14.84 -5.98
N GLY A 55 -7.06 14.12 -4.92
CA GLY A 55 -6.02 14.52 -3.99
C GLY A 55 -6.53 15.47 -2.91
N PHE A 56 -5.63 15.92 -2.03
CA PHE A 56 -5.86 17.08 -1.19
C PHE A 56 -5.53 18.32 -2.02
N GLY A 57 -6.55 19.00 -2.54
CA GLY A 57 -6.39 20.27 -3.25
C GLY A 57 -5.85 21.38 -2.35
#